data_AF-A0A085G9U1-F1
#
_entry.id   AF-A0A085G9U1-F1
#
_cell.length_a   1.000
_cell.length_b   1.000
_cell.length_c   1.000
_cell.angle_alpha   90.00
_cell.angle_beta   90.00
_cell.angle_gamma   90.00
#
_symmetry.space_group_name_H-M   'P 1'
#
loop_
_entity.id
_entity.type
_entity.pdbx_description
1 polymer ?
#
loop_
_entity_poly.entity_id
_entity_poly.type
_entity_poly.pdbx_seq_one_letter_code
_entity_poly.pdbx_strand_id
1 'polypeptide(L)'
;MSCFKTKCSFLTYMIDYSYSFEGYNNLIDYNMEQQASIIADFFFLRRYGRQEFIYLNSREFKGIVDESTVLKYEKLLQGTGFPK
;
A
#
# COMPACT_ATOMS: atom_id res chain seq x y z
N MET A 1 38.57 2.01 7.51
CA MET A 1 37.73 2.61 8.57
C MET A 1 36.58 1.66 8.84
N SER A 2 36.58 1.01 10.00
CA SER A 2 35.52 0.10 10.46
C SER A 2 34.26 0.86 10.86
N CYS A 3 33.08 0.33 10.53
CA CYS A 3 31.86 0.52 11.30
C CYS A 3 31.13 -0.85 11.39
N PHE A 4 30.84 -1.28 12.60
CA PHE A 4 30.30 -2.60 12.97
C PHE A 4 28.76 -2.60 12.85
N LYS A 5 28.15 -3.30 11.88
CA LYS A 5 26.77 -3.90 11.96
C LYS A 5 26.30 -4.54 10.64
N THR A 6 26.52 -5.83 10.50
CA THR A 6 26.34 -6.65 9.30
C THR A 6 24.91 -7.21 9.08
N LYS A 7 23.83 -6.45 9.30
CA LYS A 7 22.46 -6.98 9.07
C LYS A 7 21.41 -6.07 8.39
N CYS A 8 21.63 -4.77 8.19
CA CYS A 8 20.58 -3.89 7.65
C CYS A 8 20.59 -3.71 6.12
N SER A 9 21.67 -4.04 5.41
CA SER A 9 21.78 -3.75 3.97
C SER A 9 21.19 -4.81 3.03
N PHE A 10 20.94 -6.03 3.53
CA PHE A 10 20.36 -7.11 2.71
C PHE A 10 18.83 -7.00 2.63
N LEU A 11 18.20 -6.55 3.72
CA LEU A 11 16.74 -6.42 3.81
C LEU A 11 16.20 -5.34 2.87
N THR A 12 16.90 -4.22 2.70
CA THR A 12 16.49 -3.11 1.83
C THR A 12 16.36 -3.49 0.35
N TYR A 13 17.11 -4.50 -0.12
CA TYR A 13 17.03 -4.96 -1.51
C TYR A 13 15.82 -5.87 -1.77
N MET A 14 15.18 -6.37 -0.71
CA MET A 14 14.02 -7.27 -0.79
C MET A 14 12.71 -6.63 -0.34
N ILE A 15 12.70 -5.32 -0.08
CA ILE A 15 11.48 -4.61 0.31
C ILE A 15 10.63 -4.40 -0.94
N ASP A 16 9.45 -5.02 -0.94
CA ASP A 16 8.44 -4.81 -1.96
C ASP A 16 7.25 -4.05 -1.37
N TYR A 17 7.12 -2.79 -1.77
CA TYR A 17 6.00 -1.94 -1.40
C TYR A 17 4.81 -2.10 -2.36
N SER A 18 5.04 -2.73 -3.53
CA SER A 18 4.05 -2.87 -4.59
C SER A 18 3.01 -3.93 -4.25
N TYR A 19 1.76 -3.69 -4.66
CA TYR A 19 0.64 -4.57 -4.34
C TYR A 19 -0.48 -4.51 -5.37
N SER A 20 -1.34 -5.54 -5.39
CA SER A 20 -2.60 -5.57 -6.13
C SER A 20 -3.71 -6.14 -5.25
N PHE A 21 -4.97 -5.92 -5.62
CA PHE A 21 -6.12 -6.53 -4.93
C PHE A 21 -6.43 -7.95 -5.40
N GLU A 22 -5.64 -8.50 -6.33
CA GLU A 22 -5.88 -9.83 -6.87
C GLU A 22 -5.36 -10.90 -5.90
N GLY A 23 -6.22 -11.83 -5.50
CA GLY A 23 -5.84 -12.96 -4.64
C GLY A 23 -5.85 -12.67 -3.13
N TYR A 24 -6.05 -11.42 -2.70
CA TYR A 24 -6.06 -11.04 -1.28
C TYR A 24 -7.34 -10.29 -0.92
N ASN A 25 -7.95 -10.65 0.22
CA ASN A 25 -9.23 -10.09 0.66
C ASN A 25 -9.13 -9.30 1.98
N ASN A 26 -8.06 -9.52 2.75
CA ASN A 26 -7.84 -8.87 4.03
C ASN A 26 -6.47 -8.20 4.06
N LEU A 27 -6.36 -7.10 4.81
CA LEU A 27 -5.09 -6.39 4.99
C LEU A 27 -3.98 -7.31 5.53
N ILE A 28 -4.33 -8.24 6.42
CA ILE A 28 -3.36 -9.17 7.03
C ILE A 28 -2.75 -10.16 6.04
N ASP A 29 -3.33 -10.32 4.85
CA ASP A 29 -2.82 -11.23 3.83
C ASP A 29 -1.58 -10.65 3.11
N TYR A 30 -1.33 -9.34 3.29
CA TYR A 30 -0.19 -8.62 2.75
C TYR A 30 0.97 -8.58 3.75
N ASN A 31 2.21 -8.44 3.27
CA ASN A 31 3.35 -8.18 4.15
C ASN A 31 3.28 -6.80 4.81
N MET A 32 4.06 -6.54 5.86
CA MET A 32 3.93 -5.30 6.65
C MET A 32 4.16 -4.02 5.82
N GLU A 33 5.07 -4.09 4.86
CA GLU A 33 5.43 -2.98 3.98
C GLU A 33 4.31 -2.68 2.98
N GLN A 34 3.70 -3.71 2.40
CA GLN A 34 2.50 -3.60 1.57
C GLN A 34 1.31 -3.08 2.37
N GLN A 35 1.11 -3.57 3.61
CA GLN A 35 0.07 -3.05 4.51
C GLN A 35 0.24 -1.55 4.72
N ALA A 36 1.47 -1.09 4.96
CA ALA A 36 1.77 0.33 5.11
C ALA A 36 1.48 1.11 3.81
N SER A 37 1.88 0.60 2.64
CA SER A 37 1.57 1.22 1.34
C SER A 37 0.07 1.34 1.10
N ILE A 38 -0.70 0.26 1.36
CA ILE A 38 -2.16 0.23 1.21
C ILE A 38 -2.83 1.31 2.08
N ILE A 39 -2.40 1.42 3.35
CA ILE A 39 -2.93 2.42 4.27
C ILE A 39 -2.59 3.83 3.79
N ALA A 40 -1.35 4.07 3.35
CA ALA A 40 -0.91 5.37 2.85
C ALA A 40 -1.71 5.80 1.61
N ASP A 41 -1.89 4.88 0.65
CA ASP A 41 -2.66 5.12 -0.56
C ASP A 41 -4.15 5.36 -0.26
N PHE A 42 -4.74 4.66 0.72
CA PHE A 42 -6.11 4.92 1.15
C PHE A 42 -6.28 6.34 1.71
N PHE A 43 -5.39 6.77 2.60
CA PHE A 43 -5.44 8.14 3.15
C PHE A 43 -5.23 9.19 2.05
N PHE A 44 -4.31 8.96 1.13
CA PHE A 44 -4.11 9.84 -0.01
C PHE A 44 -5.38 9.93 -0.87
N LEU A 45 -5.95 8.79 -1.25
CA LEU A 45 -7.14 8.69 -2.08
C LEU A 45 -8.35 9.37 -1.42
N ARG A 46 -8.50 9.25 -0.10
CA ARG A 46 -9.55 9.94 0.67
C ARG A 46 -9.33 11.45 0.74
N ARG A 47 -8.08 11.92 0.84
CA ARG A 47 -7.76 13.34 1.03
C ARG A 47 -7.78 14.14 -0.26
N TYR A 48 -7.33 13.54 -1.36
CA TYR A 48 -7.09 14.21 -2.64
C TYR A 48 -7.98 13.69 -3.77
N GLY A 49 -8.60 12.52 -3.59
CA GLY A 49 -9.51 11.93 -4.56
C GLY A 49 -8.81 11.13 -5.66
N ARG A 50 -9.64 10.49 -6.49
CA ARG A 50 -9.21 9.56 -7.53
C ARG A 50 -8.36 10.21 -8.63
N GLN A 51 -8.71 11.43 -9.05
CA GLN A 51 -7.99 12.15 -10.12
C GLN A 51 -6.51 12.29 -9.73
N GLU A 52 -6.23 12.84 -8.55
CA GLU A 52 -4.88 13.01 -8.02
C GLU A 52 -4.15 11.66 -7.87
N PHE A 53 -4.88 10.62 -7.45
CA PHE A 53 -4.31 9.27 -7.35
C PHE A 53 -3.92 8.66 -8.70
N ILE A 54 -4.64 8.98 -9.78
CA ILE A 54 -4.28 8.57 -11.15
C ILE A 54 -3.02 9.29 -11.62
N TYR A 55 -2.86 10.57 -11.27
CA TYR A 55 -1.70 11.40 -11.63
C TYR A 55 -0.42 11.03 -10.85
N LEU A 56 -0.53 10.29 -9.75
CA LEU A 56 0.62 9.72 -9.04
C LEU A 56 1.35 8.69 -9.94
N ASN A 57 2.44 9.14 -10.55
CA ASN A 57 3.30 8.33 -11.42
C ASN A 57 4.12 7.27 -10.66
N SER A 58 4.35 7.46 -9.36
CA SER A 58 5.17 6.58 -8.51
C SER A 58 4.33 5.86 -7.44
N ARG A 59 3.10 5.47 -7.79
CA ARG A 59 2.26 4.67 -6.87
C ARG A 59 2.70 3.22 -6.85
N GLU A 60 2.59 2.63 -5.66
CA GLU A 60 2.94 1.23 -5.42
C GLU A 60 1.82 0.28 -5.87
N PHE A 61 0.59 0.78 -5.98
CA PHE A 61 -0.55 0.03 -6.49
C PHE A 61 -0.38 -0.39 -7.97
N LYS A 62 -0.40 -1.70 -8.23
CA LYS A 62 -0.25 -2.34 -9.57
C LYS A 62 -1.58 -2.76 -10.20
N GLY A 63 -2.64 -1.97 -10.04
CA GLY A 63 -3.95 -2.27 -10.60
C GLY A 63 -4.56 -1.13 -11.42
N ILE A 64 -5.71 -1.41 -12.04
CA ILE A 64 -6.52 -0.41 -12.72
C ILE A 64 -7.19 0.48 -11.65
N VAL A 65 -7.04 1.78 -11.80
CA VAL A 65 -7.71 2.77 -10.97
C VAL A 65 -9.02 3.19 -11.64
N ASP A 66 -10.13 2.80 -11.04
CA ASP A 66 -11.50 3.04 -11.53
C ASP A 66 -12.39 3.57 -10.39
N GLU A 67 -13.68 3.74 -10.65
CA GLU A 67 -14.64 4.23 -9.65
C GLU A 67 -14.81 3.27 -8.46
N SER A 68 -14.55 1.97 -8.66
CA SER A 68 -14.59 0.94 -7.62
C SER A 68 -13.33 0.89 -6.77
N THR A 69 -12.25 1.60 -7.14
CA THR A 69 -10.98 1.55 -6.40
C THR A 69 -11.14 1.99 -4.95
N VAL A 70 -11.87 3.07 -4.68
CA VAL A 70 -12.14 3.52 -3.31
C VAL A 70 -12.87 2.44 -2.50
N LEU A 71 -13.89 1.82 -3.09
CA LEU A 71 -14.66 0.74 -2.46
C LEU A 71 -13.78 -0.49 -2.16
N LYS A 72 -12.79 -0.79 -3.02
CA LYS A 72 -11.83 -1.89 -2.78
C LYS A 72 -10.98 -1.61 -1.55
N TYR A 73 -10.45 -0.39 -1.38
CA TYR A 73 -9.72 -0.02 -0.16
C TYR A 73 -10.62 -0.04 1.07
N GLU A 74 -11.82 0.52 0.99
CA GLU A 74 -12.76 0.55 2.12
C GLU A 74 -13.14 -0.87 2.57
N LYS A 75 -13.37 -1.77 1.62
CA LYS A 75 -13.64 -3.19 1.89
C LYS A 75 -12.43 -3.87 2.53
N LEU A 76 -11.23 -3.64 2.00
CA LEU A 76 -10.00 -4.26 2.50
C LEU A 76 -9.65 -3.79 3.92
N LEU A 77 -9.91 -2.53 4.22
CA LEU A 77 -9.67 -1.92 5.53
C LEU A 77 -10.87 -2.07 6.48
N GLN A 78 -11.95 -2.69 6.05
CA GLN A 78 -13.10 -2.94 6.90
C GLN A 78 -12.71 -3.82 8.10
N GLY A 79 -13.07 -3.38 9.31
CA GLY A 79 -12.78 -4.14 10.54
C GLY A 79 -11.39 -3.92 11.14
N THR A 80 -10.54 -3.09 10.50
CA THR A 80 -9.22 -2.71 11.04
C THR A 80 -9.29 -1.52 12.02
N GLY A 81 -10.47 -0.90 12.18
CA GLY A 81 -10.67 0.28 13.03
C GLY A 81 -10.44 1.62 12.33
N PHE A 82 -10.09 1.64 11.03
CA PHE A 82 -9.99 2.89 10.27
C PHE A 82 -11.35 3.56 10.07
N PRO A 83 -11.41 4.91 10.11
CA PRO A 83 -12.64 5.67 9.90
C PRO A 83 -13.16 5.50 8.47
N LYS A 84 -14.49 5.39 8.35
CA LYS A 84 -15.22 5.31 7.07
C LYS A 84 -15.51 6.70 6.50
#